data_AF-A0AA35V598-F1
#
_entry.id   AF-A0AA35V598-F1
#
_cell.length_a   1.000
_cell.length_b   1.000
_cell.length_c   1.000
_cell.angle_alpha   90.00
_cell.angle_beta   90.00
_cell.angle_gamma   90.00
#
_symmetry.space_group_name_H-M   'P 1'
#
loop_
_entity.id
_entity.type
_entity.pdbx_description
1 polymer ?
#
loop_
_entity_poly.entity_id
_entity_poly.type
_entity_poly.pdbx_seq_one_letter_code
_entity_poly.pdbx_strand_id
1 'polypeptide(L)'
;MQIEDYQNRRMTLTEYNDFHSIDRELYATLVYDLWRDPIEAIQMMAIWIWFERMNIGFPNLTRRILNLPFQWIDKIGDEALLCWACIDNVALLFSASVMDFPLTSILLKKEMPIELLRKFREASIAGINDVITIVCATCFKDIWDGAIARNAHMDLLQCMSSIEPVTSTKTTKTQPDDRTLFVTFSRGYPVAEWEVREFFNGLFGDCIETFYMQETAAGEHALFAKIVLNHQSFIHAVLSGGTKAKFTINGKHVWMRKFIPKDQRG
;
A
#
# COMPACT_ATOMS: atom_id res chain seq x y z
N MET A 1 -7.05 19.99 -23.51
CA MET A 1 -6.43 21.20 -22.94
C MET A 1 -5.10 20.77 -22.34
N GLN A 2 -3.97 21.26 -22.85
CA GLN A 2 -2.63 20.76 -22.50
C GLN A 2 -2.04 21.54 -21.30
N ILE A 3 -1.09 20.91 -20.60
CA ILE A 3 -0.46 21.34 -19.33
C ILE A 3 0.30 22.67 -19.46
N GLU A 4 0.75 23.03 -20.66
CA GLU A 4 1.47 24.30 -20.92
C GLU A 4 0.59 25.55 -20.72
N ASP A 5 -0.74 25.42 -20.80
CA ASP A 5 -1.66 26.54 -20.52
C ASP A 5 -1.83 26.82 -19.01
N TYR A 6 -1.45 25.88 -18.14
CA TYR A 6 -1.63 25.98 -16.68
C TYR A 6 -0.49 26.73 -15.99
N GLN A 7 0.76 26.50 -16.39
CA GLN A 7 1.92 27.22 -15.82
C GLN A 7 1.96 28.70 -16.25
N ASN A 8 1.26 29.06 -17.34
CA ASN A 8 1.22 30.41 -17.90
C ASN A 8 0.10 31.31 -17.37
N ARG A 9 -0.84 30.78 -16.57
CA ARG A 9 -1.89 31.60 -15.94
C ARG A 9 -1.63 31.70 -14.44
N ARG A 10 -1.54 32.93 -13.93
CA ARG A 10 -1.53 33.24 -12.48
C ARG A 10 -2.87 32.80 -11.85
N MET A 11 -3.04 31.50 -11.65
CA MET A 11 -4.21 30.91 -11.01
C MET A 11 -3.93 30.77 -9.52
N THR A 12 -4.89 31.14 -8.70
CA THR A 12 -4.78 30.96 -7.25
C THR A 12 -4.94 29.48 -6.88
N LEU A 13 -4.43 29.06 -5.72
CA LEU A 13 -4.60 27.68 -5.24
C LEU A 13 -6.09 27.29 -5.11
N THR A 14 -6.94 28.24 -4.72
CA THR A 14 -8.39 28.02 -4.62
C THR A 14 -9.01 27.71 -5.97
N GLU A 15 -8.73 28.52 -7.00
CA GLU A 15 -9.24 28.26 -8.36
C GLU A 15 -8.71 26.93 -8.92
N TYR A 16 -7.46 26.59 -8.60
CA TYR A 16 -6.86 25.31 -8.97
C TYR A 16 -7.57 24.13 -8.29
N ASN A 17 -7.87 24.25 -7.00
CA ASN A 17 -8.61 23.27 -6.24
C ASN A 17 -10.06 23.12 -6.74
N ASP A 18 -10.72 24.23 -7.11
CA ASP A 18 -12.08 24.22 -7.65
C ASP A 18 -12.15 23.48 -8.99
N PHE A 19 -11.15 23.68 -9.85
CA PHE A 19 -11.02 22.94 -11.11
C PHE A 19 -10.89 21.43 -10.87
N HIS A 20 -10.13 21.03 -9.85
CA HIS A 20 -9.94 19.64 -9.45
C HIS A 20 -10.95 19.17 -8.38
N SER A 21 -12.11 19.83 -8.25
CA SER A 21 -13.10 19.53 -7.20
C SER A 21 -13.55 18.07 -7.16
N ILE A 22 -13.85 17.48 -8.32
CA ILE A 22 -14.21 16.05 -8.42
C ILE A 22 -13.06 15.15 -8.00
N ASP A 23 -11.83 15.45 -8.42
CA ASP A 23 -10.67 14.65 -8.10
C ASP A 23 -10.38 14.72 -6.59
N ARG A 24 -10.54 15.91 -5.99
CA ARG A 24 -10.40 16.15 -4.56
C ARG A 24 -11.47 15.42 -3.75
N GLU A 25 -12.71 15.43 -4.20
CA GLU A 25 -13.81 14.69 -3.56
C GLU A 25 -13.58 13.17 -3.60
N LEU A 26 -13.13 12.65 -4.74
CA LEU A 26 -12.79 11.24 -4.86
C LEU A 26 -11.60 10.85 -3.98
N TYR A 27 -10.54 11.67 -3.94
CA TYR A 27 -9.41 11.42 -3.06
C TYR A 27 -9.81 11.47 -1.59
N ALA A 28 -10.64 12.43 -1.18
CA ALA A 28 -11.21 12.50 0.16
C ALA A 28 -12.04 11.25 0.49
N THR A 29 -12.85 10.77 -0.46
CA THR A 29 -13.63 9.52 -0.30
C THR A 29 -12.72 8.32 -0.04
N LEU A 30 -11.62 8.20 -0.79
CA LEU A 30 -10.65 7.12 -0.61
C LEU A 30 -10.02 7.12 0.78
N VAL A 31 -9.53 8.28 1.24
CA VAL A 31 -8.76 8.34 2.50
C VAL A 31 -9.66 8.42 3.72
N TYR A 32 -10.79 9.14 3.65
CA TYR A 32 -11.65 9.35 4.80
C TYR A 32 -12.74 8.28 4.97
N ASP A 33 -13.42 7.89 3.89
CA ASP A 33 -14.55 6.97 3.96
C ASP A 33 -14.12 5.51 3.77
N LEU A 34 -13.22 5.27 2.81
CA LEU A 34 -12.70 3.92 2.51
C LEU A 34 -11.45 3.56 3.32
N TRP A 35 -10.87 4.50 4.07
CA TRP A 35 -9.67 4.31 4.89
C TRP A 35 -8.48 3.71 4.12
N ARG A 36 -8.40 4.01 2.81
CA ARG A 36 -7.23 3.64 2.02
C ARG A 36 -6.01 4.40 2.51
N ASP A 37 -4.86 3.75 2.41
CA ASP A 37 -3.59 4.40 2.71
C ASP A 37 -3.42 5.64 1.81
N PRO A 38 -3.07 6.82 2.35
CA PRO A 38 -2.97 8.04 1.56
C PRO A 38 -2.00 7.93 0.38
N ILE A 39 -0.91 7.15 0.49
CA ILE A 39 0.06 6.92 -0.59
C ILE A 39 -0.59 6.10 -1.70
N GLU A 40 -1.21 4.97 -1.35
CA GLU A 40 -1.93 4.12 -2.31
C GLU A 40 -3.05 4.92 -3.01
N ALA A 41 -3.80 5.71 -2.26
CA ALA A 41 -4.85 6.57 -2.79
C ALA A 41 -4.33 7.61 -3.79
N ILE A 42 -3.13 8.18 -3.58
CA ILE A 42 -2.49 9.06 -4.56
C ILE A 42 -2.16 8.29 -5.85
N GLN A 43 -1.65 7.06 -5.73
CA GLN A 43 -1.31 6.24 -6.89
C GLN A 43 -2.57 5.90 -7.70
N MET A 44 -3.66 5.51 -7.03
CA MET A 44 -4.96 5.26 -7.67
C MET A 44 -5.44 6.50 -8.43
N MET A 45 -5.44 7.67 -7.78
CA MET A 45 -5.86 8.93 -8.40
C MET A 45 -5.00 9.31 -9.60
N ALA A 46 -3.68 9.16 -9.49
CA ALA A 46 -2.77 9.52 -10.56
C ALA A 46 -2.98 8.68 -11.82
N ILE A 47 -3.23 7.38 -11.65
CA ILE A 47 -3.55 6.47 -12.75
C ILE A 47 -4.85 6.89 -13.45
N TRP A 48 -5.90 7.19 -12.68
CA TRP A 48 -7.19 7.60 -13.26
C TRP A 48 -7.11 8.93 -14.00
N ILE A 49 -6.50 9.95 -13.39
CA ILE A 49 -6.32 11.27 -14.02
C ILE A 49 -5.44 11.16 -15.27
N TRP A 50 -4.39 10.33 -15.23
CA TRP A 50 -3.55 10.10 -16.41
C TRP A 50 -4.33 9.44 -17.54
N PHE A 51 -5.18 8.46 -17.25
CA PHE A 51 -6.06 7.85 -18.25
C PHE A 51 -7.03 8.84 -18.89
N GLU A 52 -7.61 9.76 -18.12
CA GLU A 52 -8.44 10.84 -18.67
C GLU A 52 -7.63 11.75 -19.60
N ARG A 53 -6.42 12.14 -19.18
CA ARG A 53 -5.54 13.06 -19.93
C ARG A 53 -5.08 12.50 -21.26
N MET A 54 -4.78 11.21 -21.31
CA MET A 54 -4.40 10.54 -22.56
C MET A 54 -5.56 10.44 -23.56
N ASN A 55 -6.78 10.78 -23.14
CA ASN A 55 -7.99 10.76 -23.95
C ASN A 55 -8.21 9.42 -24.66
N ILE A 56 -7.80 8.32 -24.03
CA ILE A 56 -7.95 6.94 -24.54
C ILE A 56 -9.40 6.49 -24.30
N GLY A 57 -10.40 7.31 -24.66
CA GLY A 57 -11.81 6.96 -24.50
C GLY A 57 -12.37 7.04 -23.07
N PHE A 58 -11.69 7.74 -22.15
CA PHE A 58 -12.06 7.84 -20.73
C PHE A 58 -12.42 9.26 -20.28
N PRO A 59 -13.40 9.95 -20.88
CA PRO A 59 -13.79 11.28 -20.42
C PRO A 59 -14.47 11.18 -19.04
N ASN A 60 -14.06 12.02 -18.10
CA ASN A 60 -14.63 12.13 -16.76
C ASN A 60 -14.63 10.80 -15.97
N LEU A 61 -13.61 9.96 -16.15
CA LEU A 61 -13.36 8.76 -15.35
C LEU A 61 -13.44 8.99 -13.84
N THR A 62 -12.78 10.02 -13.28
CA THR A 62 -12.80 10.28 -11.82
C THR A 62 -14.22 10.57 -11.35
N ARG A 63 -14.97 11.38 -12.09
CA ARG A 63 -16.40 11.62 -11.84
C ARG A 63 -17.22 10.33 -11.90
N ARG A 64 -16.95 9.45 -12.86
CA ARG A 64 -17.69 8.19 -13.02
C ARG A 64 -17.40 7.25 -11.86
N ILE A 65 -16.15 7.16 -11.41
CA ILE A 65 -15.75 6.36 -10.25
C ILE A 65 -16.42 6.90 -8.98
N LEU A 66 -16.39 8.22 -8.76
CA LEU A 66 -17.00 8.86 -7.61
C LEU A 66 -18.51 8.57 -7.46
N ASN A 67 -19.23 8.37 -8.57
CA ASN A 67 -20.66 8.04 -8.55
C ASN A 67 -20.96 6.55 -8.30
N LEU A 68 -19.95 5.71 -8.11
CA LEU A 68 -20.13 4.29 -7.81
C LEU A 68 -20.32 4.06 -6.30
N PRO A 69 -20.98 2.96 -5.91
CA PRO A 69 -20.97 2.50 -4.53
C PRO A 69 -19.53 2.26 -4.02
N PHE A 70 -19.27 2.54 -2.75
CA PHE A 70 -17.96 2.43 -2.10
C PHE A 70 -17.23 1.10 -2.38
N GLN A 71 -17.94 -0.04 -2.31
CA GLN A 71 -17.37 -1.36 -2.61
C GLN A 71 -16.78 -1.48 -4.04
N TRP A 72 -17.31 -0.69 -4.99
CA TRP A 72 -16.83 -0.69 -6.37
C TRP A 72 -15.67 0.26 -6.54
N ILE A 73 -15.70 1.43 -5.89
CA ILE A 73 -14.55 2.36 -5.85
C ILE A 73 -13.31 1.63 -5.31
N ASP A 74 -13.50 0.87 -4.22
CA ASP A 74 -12.44 0.09 -3.58
C ASP A 74 -11.82 -0.97 -4.52
N LYS A 75 -12.67 -1.79 -5.16
CA LYS A 75 -12.24 -2.82 -6.12
C LYS A 75 -11.56 -2.24 -7.36
N ILE A 76 -12.10 -1.15 -7.90
CA ILE A 76 -11.53 -0.40 -9.02
C ILE A 76 -10.16 0.18 -8.63
N GLY A 77 -10.04 0.57 -7.37
CA GLY A 77 -8.80 0.95 -6.73
C GLY A 77 -7.72 -0.12 -6.76
N ASP A 78 -8.03 -1.31 -6.23
CA ASP A 78 -7.11 -2.47 -6.26
C ASP A 78 -6.68 -2.81 -7.68
N GLU A 79 -7.62 -2.73 -8.62
CA GLU A 79 -7.35 -2.95 -10.03
C GLU A 79 -6.40 -1.91 -10.63
N ALA A 80 -6.54 -0.63 -10.27
CA ALA A 80 -5.63 0.41 -10.72
C ALA A 80 -4.20 0.13 -10.23
N LEU A 81 -4.04 -0.25 -8.97
CA LEU A 81 -2.75 -0.61 -8.40
C LEU A 81 -2.16 -1.87 -9.06
N LEU A 82 -2.99 -2.87 -9.38
CA LEU A 82 -2.56 -4.04 -10.15
C LEU A 82 -2.12 -3.67 -11.57
N CYS A 83 -2.82 -2.76 -12.24
CA CYS A 83 -2.39 -2.22 -13.54
C CYS A 83 -1.01 -1.55 -13.43
N TRP A 84 -0.79 -0.74 -12.40
CA TRP A 84 0.51 -0.12 -12.15
C TRP A 84 1.61 -1.16 -11.90
N ALA A 85 1.36 -2.15 -11.04
CA ALA A 85 2.32 -3.22 -10.76
C ALA A 85 2.71 -4.00 -12.03
N CYS A 86 1.74 -4.23 -12.93
CA CYS A 86 1.99 -4.86 -14.22
C CYS A 86 2.75 -3.98 -15.23
N ILE A 87 2.55 -2.65 -15.19
CA ILE A 87 3.33 -1.68 -15.97
C ILE A 87 4.77 -1.66 -15.46
N ASP A 88 4.98 -1.63 -14.15
CA ASP A 88 6.31 -1.57 -13.55
C ASP A 88 7.06 -2.90 -13.74
N ASN A 89 6.40 -4.02 -13.47
CA ASN A 89 6.97 -5.36 -13.62
C ASN A 89 6.14 -6.24 -14.58
N VAL A 90 6.56 -6.26 -15.84
CA VAL A 90 5.93 -7.02 -16.93
C VAL A 90 5.90 -8.54 -16.66
N ALA A 91 6.76 -9.08 -15.80
CA ALA A 91 6.75 -10.51 -15.45
C ALA A 91 5.46 -10.93 -14.73
N LEU A 92 4.79 -9.99 -14.05
CA LEU A 92 3.52 -10.23 -13.37
C LEU A 92 2.36 -10.50 -14.35
N LEU A 93 2.50 -10.10 -15.61
CA LEU A 93 1.50 -10.32 -16.67
C LEU A 93 1.43 -11.79 -17.11
N PHE A 94 2.54 -12.54 -17.04
CA PHE A 94 2.58 -13.94 -17.49
C PHE A 94 1.99 -14.91 -16.44
N SER A 95 1.89 -14.49 -15.19
CA SER A 95 1.21 -15.23 -14.11
C SER A 95 -0.30 -14.96 -14.06
N ALA A 96 -0.77 -13.92 -14.76
CA ALA A 96 -2.10 -13.35 -14.61
C ALA A 96 -3.11 -13.98 -15.60
N SER A 97 -3.16 -15.32 -15.66
CA SER A 97 -4.05 -16.07 -16.56
C SER A 97 -5.56 -15.93 -16.25
N VAL A 98 -5.95 -15.08 -15.31
CA VAL A 98 -7.34 -14.74 -15.02
C VAL A 98 -7.39 -13.29 -14.52
N MET A 99 -7.47 -12.33 -15.43
CA MET A 99 -7.76 -10.95 -15.04
C MET A 99 -9.06 -10.51 -15.70
N ASP A 100 -10.18 -10.92 -15.11
CA ASP A 100 -11.41 -10.17 -15.26
C ASP A 100 -11.25 -8.88 -14.46
N PHE A 101 -10.98 -7.80 -15.17
CA PHE A 101 -10.73 -6.46 -14.65
C PHE A 101 -12.09 -5.74 -14.36
N PRO A 102 -12.51 -5.51 -13.10
CA PRO A 102 -13.77 -4.82 -12.74
C PRO A 102 -14.01 -3.44 -13.40
N LEU A 103 -13.05 -2.52 -13.38
CA LEU A 103 -12.99 -1.22 -14.06
C LEU A 103 -13.21 -1.48 -15.55
N THR A 104 -12.57 -2.52 -16.09
CA THR A 104 -12.70 -2.88 -17.51
C THR A 104 -14.08 -3.40 -17.89
N SER A 105 -14.67 -4.21 -17.03
CA SER A 105 -15.99 -4.79 -17.21
C SER A 105 -17.13 -3.78 -16.96
N ILE A 106 -17.01 -2.95 -15.92
CA ILE A 106 -18.08 -2.07 -15.41
C ILE A 106 -18.01 -0.66 -16.02
N LEU A 107 -16.81 -0.08 -16.11
CA LEU A 107 -16.61 1.28 -16.61
C LEU A 107 -16.18 1.31 -18.07
N LEU A 108 -15.45 0.30 -18.55
CA LEU A 108 -14.76 0.42 -19.84
C LEU A 108 -15.55 -0.19 -21.00
N LYS A 109 -16.51 -1.11 -20.79
CA LYS A 109 -17.38 -1.77 -21.83
C LYS A 109 -16.63 -2.20 -23.11
N LYS A 110 -15.31 -2.27 -23.04
CA LYS A 110 -14.34 -2.42 -24.12
C LYS A 110 -13.09 -2.94 -23.44
N GLU A 111 -12.43 -3.91 -24.08
CA GLU A 111 -11.20 -4.50 -23.58
C GLU A 111 -10.15 -3.40 -23.36
N MET A 112 -9.68 -3.25 -22.11
CA MET A 112 -8.46 -2.49 -21.85
C MET A 112 -7.29 -3.35 -22.27
N PRO A 113 -6.44 -2.91 -23.21
CA PRO A 113 -5.37 -3.74 -23.68
C PRO A 113 -4.21 -3.50 -22.73
N ILE A 114 -3.91 -4.48 -21.86
CA ILE A 114 -2.58 -4.62 -21.24
C ILE A 114 -1.47 -4.38 -22.29
N GLU A 115 -1.74 -4.78 -23.54
CA GLU A 115 -0.91 -4.53 -24.73
C GLU A 115 -0.67 -3.04 -25.04
N LEU A 116 -1.68 -2.18 -24.82
CA LEU A 116 -1.58 -0.73 -25.01
C LEU A 116 -0.70 -0.12 -23.92
N LEU A 117 -0.89 -0.55 -22.66
CA LEU A 117 -0.03 -0.14 -21.55
C LEU A 117 1.42 -0.61 -21.76
N ARG A 118 1.61 -1.82 -22.31
CA ARG A 118 2.95 -2.32 -22.68
C ARG A 118 3.60 -1.47 -23.77
N LYS A 119 2.84 -1.12 -24.81
CA LYS A 119 3.32 -0.27 -25.92
C LYS A 119 3.71 1.14 -25.46
N PHE A 120 3.03 1.66 -24.44
CA PHE A 120 3.26 3.01 -23.90
C PHE A 120 3.92 3.00 -22.51
N ARG A 121 4.61 1.92 -22.11
CA ARG A 121 5.09 1.73 -20.73
C ARG A 121 5.86 2.93 -20.19
N GLU A 122 6.90 3.37 -20.90
CA GLU A 122 7.73 4.50 -20.46
C GLU A 122 6.93 5.80 -20.38
N ALA A 123 6.08 6.07 -21.37
CA ALA A 123 5.19 7.23 -21.38
C ALA A 123 4.14 7.17 -20.26
N SER A 124 3.71 5.96 -19.87
CA SER A 124 2.75 5.73 -18.78
C SER A 124 3.41 5.99 -17.43
N ILE A 125 4.60 5.46 -17.20
CA ILE A 125 5.37 5.69 -15.97
C ILE A 125 5.67 7.18 -15.80
N ALA A 126 6.22 7.81 -16.84
CA ALA A 126 6.53 9.23 -16.80
C ALA A 126 5.26 10.08 -16.57
N GLY A 127 4.20 9.84 -17.35
CA GLY A 127 2.98 10.63 -17.23
C GLY A 127 2.23 10.44 -15.92
N ILE A 128 2.25 9.24 -15.32
CA ILE A 128 1.67 9.00 -13.99
C ILE A 128 2.48 9.74 -12.92
N ASN A 129 3.82 9.68 -12.98
CA ASN A 129 4.68 10.43 -12.04
C ASN A 129 4.51 11.95 -12.17
N ASP A 130 4.30 12.46 -13.38
CA ASP A 130 3.98 13.87 -13.61
C ASP A 130 2.64 14.25 -12.96
N VAL A 131 1.63 13.39 -13.04
CA VAL A 131 0.35 13.61 -12.37
C VAL A 131 0.51 13.61 -10.84
N ILE A 132 1.30 12.69 -10.28
CA ILE A 132 1.58 12.63 -8.83
C ILE A 132 2.23 13.95 -8.38
N THR A 133 3.30 14.36 -9.06
CA THR A 133 4.13 15.49 -8.65
C THR A 133 3.48 16.85 -8.89
N ILE A 134 2.72 16.99 -9.98
CA ILE A 134 2.14 18.28 -10.37
C ILE A 134 0.74 18.44 -9.78
N VAL A 135 -0.11 17.43 -9.98
CA VAL A 135 -1.53 17.51 -9.60
C VAL A 135 -1.72 17.07 -8.16
N CYS A 136 -1.37 15.81 -7.84
CA CYS A 136 -1.75 15.21 -6.56
C CYS A 136 -1.05 15.93 -5.40
N ALA A 137 0.26 16.19 -5.51
CA ALA A 137 1.03 16.87 -4.47
C ALA A 137 0.54 18.31 -4.19
N THR A 138 -0.11 18.95 -5.16
CA THR A 138 -0.66 20.31 -5.01
C THR A 138 -2.13 20.27 -4.58
N CYS A 139 -2.96 19.57 -5.34
CA CYS A 139 -4.41 19.50 -5.16
C CYS A 139 -4.83 18.72 -3.93
N PHE A 140 -4.04 17.78 -3.43
CA PHE A 140 -4.49 16.88 -2.36
C PHE A 140 -3.78 17.12 -1.03
N LYS A 141 -2.87 18.09 -0.96
CA LYS A 141 -2.02 18.30 0.21
C LYS A 141 -2.80 18.49 1.52
N ASP A 142 -3.81 19.33 1.53
CA ASP A 142 -4.63 19.60 2.71
C ASP A 142 -5.45 18.38 3.14
N ILE A 143 -5.97 17.63 2.17
CA ILE A 143 -6.70 16.38 2.40
C ILE A 143 -5.76 15.31 2.97
N TRP A 144 -4.56 15.19 2.40
CA TRP A 144 -3.49 14.30 2.84
C TRP A 144 -3.08 14.61 4.28
N ASP A 145 -2.74 15.86 4.59
CA ASP A 145 -2.29 16.28 5.92
C ASP A 145 -3.36 15.96 6.98
N GLY A 146 -4.64 16.19 6.65
CA GLY A 146 -5.76 15.84 7.50
C GLY A 146 -5.94 14.32 7.68
N ALA A 147 -5.76 13.53 6.62
CA ALA A 147 -5.85 12.07 6.68
C ALA A 147 -4.74 11.47 7.54
N ILE A 148 -3.49 11.95 7.38
CA ILE A 148 -2.35 11.52 8.21
C ILE A 148 -2.58 11.88 9.68
N ALA A 149 -3.00 13.12 9.97
CA ALA A 149 -3.29 13.54 11.34
C ALA A 149 -4.42 12.72 11.97
N ARG A 150 -5.49 12.43 11.22
CA ARG A 150 -6.60 11.58 11.67
C ARG A 150 -6.13 10.15 11.93
N ASN A 151 -5.37 9.55 11.01
CA ASN A 151 -4.89 8.18 11.15
C ASN A 151 -3.98 8.06 12.39
N ALA A 152 -3.06 9.02 12.59
CA ALA A 152 -2.25 9.10 13.80
C ALA A 152 -3.10 9.25 15.07
N HIS A 153 -4.14 10.09 15.04
CA HIS A 153 -5.06 10.26 16.17
C HIS A 153 -5.86 8.98 16.46
N MET A 154 -6.33 8.26 15.44
CA MET A 154 -7.05 7.00 15.62
C MET A 154 -6.14 5.90 16.17
N ASP A 155 -4.88 5.85 15.73
CA ASP A 155 -3.87 4.95 16.30
C ASP A 155 -3.65 5.25 17.79
N LEU A 156 -3.59 6.54 18.15
CA LEU A 156 -3.52 6.97 19.56
C LEU A 156 -4.78 6.59 20.35
N LEU A 157 -5.98 6.81 19.81
CA LEU A 157 -7.24 6.44 20.48
C LEU A 157 -7.36 4.93 20.68
N GLN A 158 -6.96 4.14 19.68
CA GLN A 158 -6.94 2.68 19.78
C GLN A 158 -5.98 2.21 20.90
N CYS A 159 -4.86 2.90 21.09
CA CYS A 159 -3.96 2.69 22.22
C CYS A 159 -4.63 3.06 23.55
N MET A 160 -5.42 4.14 23.60
CA MET A 160 -6.08 4.63 24.82
C MET A 160 -7.32 3.81 25.23
N SER A 161 -8.10 3.29 24.27
CA SER A 161 -9.29 2.46 24.54
C SER A 161 -8.95 1.06 25.06
N SER A 162 -7.68 0.68 25.01
CA SER A 162 -7.17 -0.57 25.58
C SER A 162 -6.83 -0.46 27.08
N ILE A 163 -7.19 0.66 27.73
CA ILE A 163 -6.92 0.94 29.15
C ILE A 163 -8.23 0.84 29.95
N GLU A 164 -8.43 -0.28 30.66
CA GLU A 164 -9.46 -0.40 31.71
C GLU A 164 -9.17 0.53 32.92
N PRO A 165 -10.18 0.90 33.73
CA PRO A 165 -10.02 1.89 34.79
C PRO A 165 -8.99 1.43 35.82
N VAL A 166 -7.95 2.25 36.00
CA VAL A 166 -6.84 2.01 36.92
C VAL A 166 -7.35 2.09 38.36
N THR A 167 -7.45 0.95 39.04
CA THR A 167 -7.20 0.90 40.49
C THR A 167 -5.78 0.40 40.73
N SER A 168 -4.92 1.35 41.09
CA SER A 168 -3.60 1.23 41.71
C SER A 168 -2.54 0.35 41.05
N THR A 169 -1.49 1.04 40.61
CA THR A 169 -0.09 0.60 40.51
C THR A 169 0.25 -0.51 39.51
N LYS A 170 0.66 -0.10 38.29
CA LYS A 170 1.94 -0.47 37.64
C LYS A 170 2.00 0.07 36.21
N THR A 171 3.12 0.68 35.88
CA THR A 171 3.59 0.97 34.52
C THR A 171 3.53 -0.28 33.65
N THR A 172 2.63 -0.34 32.66
CA THR A 172 2.58 -1.42 31.68
C THR A 172 3.17 -0.96 30.35
N LYS A 173 4.42 -1.39 30.11
CA LYS A 173 5.02 -1.53 28.77
C LYS A 173 4.09 -2.36 27.89
N THR A 174 3.71 -1.85 26.73
CA THR A 174 3.13 -2.67 25.64
C THR A 174 4.12 -3.81 25.35
N GLN A 175 3.69 -5.05 25.55
CA GLN A 175 4.59 -6.20 25.45
C GLN A 175 5.12 -6.34 24.01
N PRO A 176 6.42 -6.69 23.81
CA PRO A 176 7.01 -6.87 22.48
C PRO A 176 6.26 -7.86 21.56
N ASP A 177 5.43 -8.72 22.14
CA ASP A 177 4.82 -9.86 21.46
C ASP A 177 3.81 -9.47 20.36
N ASP A 178 3.10 -8.33 20.49
CA ASP A 178 2.08 -7.92 19.51
C ASP A 178 2.63 -7.37 18.19
N ARG A 179 3.88 -6.91 18.21
CA ARG A 179 4.64 -6.39 17.06
C ARG A 179 5.75 -7.34 16.62
N THR A 180 5.70 -8.60 17.07
CA THR A 180 6.70 -9.60 16.74
C THR A 180 6.23 -10.53 15.62
N LEU A 181 7.01 -10.64 14.55
CA LEU A 181 6.89 -11.72 13.57
C LEU A 181 7.67 -12.93 14.02
N PHE A 182 7.08 -14.10 13.82
CA PHE A 182 7.78 -15.38 13.85
C PHE A 182 8.06 -15.82 12.43
N VAL A 183 9.34 -15.97 12.11
CA VAL A 183 9.84 -16.32 10.79
C VAL A 183 10.41 -17.72 10.85
N THR A 184 10.04 -18.60 9.92
CA THR A 184 10.56 -19.97 9.84
C THR A 184 11.22 -20.23 8.50
N PHE A 185 12.34 -20.94 8.55
CA PHE A 185 13.18 -21.26 7.40
C PHE A 185 13.02 -22.72 7.00
N SER A 186 13.11 -22.99 5.69
CA SER A 186 13.03 -24.35 5.17
C SER A 186 14.30 -25.13 5.54
N ARG A 187 14.15 -26.43 5.88
CA ARG A 187 15.29 -27.30 6.19
C ARG A 187 16.19 -27.45 4.95
N GLY A 188 17.51 -27.36 5.15
CA GLY A 188 18.51 -27.53 4.09
C GLY A 188 18.97 -26.24 3.38
N TYR A 189 18.37 -25.09 3.71
CA TYR A 189 18.74 -23.79 3.12
C TYR A 189 18.99 -22.76 4.23
N PRO A 190 20.25 -22.55 4.66
CA PRO A 190 20.56 -21.59 5.72
C PRO A 190 20.17 -20.17 5.30
N VAL A 191 19.43 -19.48 6.16
CA VAL A 191 19.06 -18.07 5.98
C VAL A 191 19.81 -17.25 7.05
N ALA A 192 20.58 -16.26 6.61
CA ALA A 192 21.29 -15.35 7.51
C ALA A 192 20.44 -14.13 7.87
N GLU A 193 20.72 -13.52 9.02
CA GLU A 193 19.98 -12.33 9.49
C GLU A 193 20.03 -11.18 8.48
N TRP A 194 21.19 -10.93 7.88
CA TRP A 194 21.37 -9.85 6.91
C TRP A 194 20.48 -10.01 5.67
N GLU A 195 20.25 -11.25 5.20
CA GLU A 195 19.38 -11.53 4.06
C GLU A 195 17.94 -11.12 4.36
N VAL A 196 17.49 -11.38 5.60
CA VAL A 196 16.13 -11.00 6.02
C VAL A 196 16.04 -9.49 6.25
N ARG A 197 17.05 -8.86 6.83
CA ARG A 197 17.06 -7.40 7.02
C ARG A 197 17.06 -6.65 5.70
N GLU A 198 17.88 -7.07 4.75
CA GLU A 198 17.92 -6.48 3.41
C GLU A 198 16.57 -6.63 2.70
N PHE A 199 15.95 -7.81 2.80
CA PHE A 199 14.62 -8.05 2.26
C PHE A 199 13.54 -7.13 2.87
N PHE A 200 13.51 -6.99 4.20
CA PHE A 200 12.55 -6.11 4.86
C PHE A 200 12.81 -4.63 4.58
N ASN A 201 14.06 -4.20 4.60
CA ASN A 201 14.42 -2.82 4.33
C ASN A 201 14.12 -2.41 2.88
N GLY A 202 14.28 -3.34 1.94
CA GLY A 202 13.93 -3.11 0.54
C GLY A 202 12.42 -2.99 0.29
N LEU A 203 11.58 -3.63 1.10
CA LEU A 203 10.12 -3.63 0.93
C LEU A 203 9.40 -2.59 1.80
N PHE A 204 9.86 -2.41 3.04
CA PHE A 204 9.15 -1.69 4.09
C PHE A 204 9.97 -0.56 4.73
N GLY A 205 11.21 -0.34 4.25
CA GLY A 205 12.14 0.60 4.87
C GLY A 205 12.61 0.13 6.25
N ASP A 206 13.10 1.08 7.06
CA ASP A 206 13.60 0.80 8.42
C ASP A 206 12.46 0.48 9.39
N CYS A 207 12.00 -0.77 9.36
CA CYS A 207 10.86 -1.27 10.11
C CYS A 207 11.24 -2.23 11.26
N ILE A 208 12.50 -2.69 11.29
CA ILE A 208 12.97 -3.68 12.27
C ILE A 208 13.59 -2.99 13.47
N GLU A 209 12.92 -3.03 14.61
CA GLU A 209 13.50 -2.55 15.88
C GLU A 209 14.50 -3.55 16.45
N THR A 210 14.17 -4.84 16.44
CA THR A 210 15.07 -5.88 16.96
C THR A 210 14.91 -7.18 16.21
N PHE A 211 16.02 -7.90 16.02
CA PHE A 211 16.05 -9.19 15.34
C PHE A 211 16.67 -10.23 16.26
N TYR A 212 15.99 -11.34 16.45
CA TYR A 212 16.47 -12.47 17.25
C TYR A 212 16.50 -13.72 16.38
N MET A 213 17.70 -14.18 16.04
CA MET A 213 17.89 -15.47 15.38
C MET A 213 17.84 -16.59 16.43
N GLN A 214 17.34 -17.78 16.06
CA GLN A 214 17.46 -18.96 16.91
C GLN A 214 18.93 -19.25 17.23
N GLU A 215 19.25 -19.48 18.50
CA GLU A 215 20.57 -19.98 18.92
C GLU A 215 20.73 -21.45 18.51
N THR A 216 21.84 -21.78 17.85
CA THR A 216 22.14 -23.14 17.36
C THR A 216 23.53 -23.60 17.80
N ALA A 217 23.71 -24.91 17.87
CA ALA A 217 25.02 -25.51 18.13
C ALA A 217 25.97 -25.32 16.94
N ALA A 218 27.27 -25.45 17.18
CA ALA A 218 28.28 -25.30 16.13
C ALA A 218 28.02 -26.28 14.97
N GLY A 219 27.81 -25.76 13.76
CA GLY A 219 27.52 -26.54 12.55
C GLY A 219 26.03 -26.71 12.24
N GLU A 220 25.13 -26.23 13.09
CA GLU A 220 23.69 -26.22 12.83
C GLU A 220 23.21 -24.85 12.35
N HIS A 221 22.13 -24.86 11.56
CA HIS A 221 21.51 -23.63 11.03
C HIS A 221 20.21 -23.31 11.76
N ALA A 222 19.99 -22.01 12.01
CA ALA A 222 18.74 -21.52 12.57
C ALA A 222 17.56 -21.94 11.68
N LEU A 223 16.48 -22.42 12.32
CA LEU A 223 15.24 -22.81 11.65
C LEU A 223 14.15 -21.76 11.81
N PHE A 224 14.35 -20.79 12.71
CA PHE A 224 13.44 -19.68 12.89
C PHE A 224 14.14 -18.42 13.41
N ALA A 225 13.45 -17.29 13.27
CA ALA A 225 13.80 -16.02 13.87
C ALA A 225 12.55 -15.34 14.44
N LYS A 226 12.76 -14.39 15.35
CA LYS A 226 11.75 -13.43 15.80
C LYS A 226 12.18 -12.03 15.40
N ILE A 227 11.28 -11.29 14.79
CA ILE A 227 11.54 -9.92 14.35
C ILE A 227 10.56 -9.01 15.05
N VAL A 228 11.07 -8.11 15.88
CA VAL A 228 10.29 -7.08 16.54
C VAL A 228 10.25 -5.86 15.63
N LEU A 229 9.06 -5.51 15.16
CA LEU A 229 8.85 -4.36 14.28
C LEU A 229 8.63 -3.10 15.13
N ASN A 230 9.09 -1.95 14.64
CA ASN A 230 8.90 -0.67 15.31
C ASN A 230 7.41 -0.22 15.33
N HIS A 231 6.60 -0.77 14.43
CA HIS A 231 5.16 -0.54 14.38
C HIS A 231 4.37 -1.81 14.05
N GLN A 232 3.19 -1.98 14.67
CA GLN A 232 2.33 -3.15 14.44
C GLN A 232 1.73 -3.17 13.02
N SER A 233 1.56 -2.01 12.37
CA SER A 233 1.05 -1.94 10.98
C SER A 233 1.89 -2.78 10.01
N PHE A 234 3.19 -2.92 10.26
CA PHE A 234 4.05 -3.79 9.46
C PHE A 234 3.70 -5.28 9.57
N ILE A 235 3.08 -5.74 10.67
CA ILE A 235 2.54 -7.10 10.74
C ILE A 235 1.44 -7.28 9.69
N HIS A 236 0.55 -6.30 9.57
CA HIS A 236 -0.53 -6.33 8.59
C HIS A 236 0.00 -6.22 7.16
N ALA A 237 1.00 -5.36 6.93
CA ALA A 237 1.66 -5.22 5.63
C ALA A 237 2.37 -6.51 5.20
N VAL A 238 3.18 -7.10 6.10
CA VAL A 238 3.94 -8.33 5.83
C VAL A 238 3.03 -9.53 5.62
N LEU A 239 1.90 -9.61 6.35
CA LEU A 239 0.98 -10.74 6.24
C LEU A 239 -0.13 -10.49 5.20
N SER A 240 -0.20 -9.29 4.62
CA SER A 240 -1.24 -8.85 3.68
C SER A 240 -2.66 -9.20 4.17
N GLY A 241 -2.93 -8.98 5.46
CA GLY A 241 -4.21 -9.32 6.11
C GLY A 241 -4.44 -10.81 6.43
N GLY A 242 -3.53 -11.70 6.03
CA GLY A 242 -3.57 -13.13 6.36
C GLY A 242 -2.95 -13.46 7.72
N THR A 243 -3.01 -14.74 8.10
CA THR A 243 -2.35 -15.25 9.33
C THR A 243 -0.91 -15.73 9.10
N LYS A 244 -0.55 -15.99 7.83
CA LYS A 244 0.77 -16.42 7.38
C LYS A 244 1.04 -15.85 5.99
N ALA A 245 2.30 -15.53 5.73
CA ALA A 245 2.79 -15.16 4.40
C ALA A 245 4.01 -16.03 4.03
N LYS A 246 4.13 -16.35 2.74
CA LYS A 246 5.29 -17.06 2.18
C LYS A 246 6.08 -16.10 1.31
N PHE A 247 7.38 -16.03 1.57
CA PHE A 247 8.33 -15.22 0.81
C PHE A 247 9.44 -16.09 0.25
N THR A 248 10.09 -15.57 -0.79
CA THR A 248 11.31 -16.14 -1.36
C THR A 248 12.43 -15.12 -1.20
N ILE A 249 13.40 -15.41 -0.33
CA ILE A 249 14.55 -14.55 -0.03
C ILE A 249 15.80 -15.24 -0.59
N ASN A 250 16.48 -14.64 -1.57
CA ASN A 250 17.65 -15.21 -2.25
C ASN A 250 17.42 -16.66 -2.75
N GLY A 251 16.23 -16.93 -3.29
CA GLY A 251 15.83 -18.27 -3.76
C GLY A 251 15.42 -19.25 -2.66
N LYS A 252 15.41 -18.84 -1.39
CA LYS A 252 15.07 -19.66 -0.22
C LYS A 252 13.65 -19.35 0.25
N HIS A 253 12.87 -20.37 0.57
CA HIS A 253 11.50 -20.19 1.06
C HIS A 253 11.46 -19.90 2.56
N VAL A 254 10.84 -18.77 2.88
CA VAL A 254 10.68 -18.24 4.23
C VAL A 254 9.20 -18.05 4.51
N TRP A 255 8.74 -18.53 5.66
CA TRP A 255 7.37 -18.34 6.11
C TRP A 255 7.33 -17.36 7.27
N MET A 256 6.37 -16.46 7.26
CA MET A 256 6.19 -15.43 8.29
C MET A 256 4.78 -15.52 8.86
N ARG A 257 4.64 -15.28 10.15
CA ARG A 257 3.36 -15.22 10.87
C ARG A 257 3.49 -14.33 12.09
N LYS A 258 2.37 -13.85 12.64
CA LYS A 258 2.38 -13.18 13.94
C LYS A 258 2.91 -14.15 15.01
N PHE A 259 3.80 -13.67 15.88
CA PHE A 259 4.29 -14.44 17.02
C PHE A 259 3.13 -14.69 18.01
N ILE A 260 3.08 -15.90 18.56
CA ILE A 260 2.09 -16.30 19.55
C ILE A 260 2.88 -16.75 20.79
N PRO A 261 2.79 -16.03 21.92
CA PRO A 261 3.41 -16.41 23.19
C PRO A 261 2.98 -17.80 23.65
N LYS A 262 3.81 -18.47 24.45
CA LYS A 262 3.54 -19.85 24.89
C LYS A 262 2.27 -19.98 25.73
N ASP A 263 1.82 -18.92 26.40
CA ASP A 263 0.64 -18.92 27.28
C ASP A 263 -0.71 -18.83 26.53
N GLN A 264 -0.68 -18.66 25.20
CA GLN A 264 -1.87 -18.61 24.33
C GLN A 264 -1.97 -19.79 23.35
N ARG A 265 -1.17 -20.85 23.55
CA ARG A 265 -1.27 -22.09 22.78
C ARG A 265 -2.26 -23.04 23.47
N GLY A 266 -3.54 -22.76 23.30
CA GLY A 266 -4.63 -23.72 23.55
C GLY A 266 -4.67 -24.78 22.47
#